data_AF-A0A6D1NZZ7-F1
#
_entry.id   AF-A0A6D1NZZ7-F1
#
_cell.length_a   1.000
_cell.length_b   1.000
_cell.length_c   1.000
_cell.angle_alpha   90.00
_cell.angle_beta   90.00
_cell.angle_gamma   90.00
#
_symmetry.space_group_name_H-M   'P 1'
#
loop_
_entity.id
_entity.type
_entity.pdbx_description
1 polymer ?
#
loop_
_entity_poly.entity_id
_entity_poly.type
_entity_poly.pdbx_seq_one_letter_code
_entity_poly.pdbx_strand_id
1 'polypeptide(L)'
;MFTATQSVLVQKGWEVLGKDTEEDNAQDEEVQTGFDLSMLQVNDDGVCESASIDKKATTPPRYFTDSTLLAAMTRAAKFIDDPDLRKALEAKDEGSSDQGSIGTEATRAGILEKLAANTGLVSIEKEKGYTELVWKTTKQGQEFCAALPPEVIKPNISALWAEKQAQIKSGEMTINDFIKENDDYIHTLISDLQQKGLNISSNAIPCPACGNGGQFGYRKLLYVKLIFYHFWFFWKRNILDVKTVMRGH
;
A
#
# COMPACT_ATOMS: atom_id res chain seq x y z
N MET A 1 21.54 16.31 24.28
CA MET A 1 22.02 14.91 24.35
C MET A 1 22.51 14.56 22.95
N PHE A 2 23.80 14.25 22.79
CA PHE A 2 24.41 13.89 21.50
C PHE A 2 24.75 12.40 21.51
N THR A 3 24.73 11.76 20.35
CA THR A 3 25.10 10.35 20.17
C THR A 3 25.88 10.25 18.88
N ALA A 4 27.03 9.59 18.93
CA ALA A 4 27.83 9.26 17.76
C ALA A 4 27.86 7.73 17.61
N THR A 5 27.67 7.24 16.39
CA THR A 5 27.64 5.81 16.08
C THR A 5 28.57 5.57 14.89
N GLN A 6 29.44 4.57 14.99
CA GLN A 6 30.28 4.11 13.88
C GLN A 6 29.98 2.62 13.63
N SER A 7 29.76 2.29 12.36
CA SER A 7 29.59 0.90 11.90
C SER A 7 30.81 0.51 11.08
N VAL A 8 31.45 -0.60 11.44
CA VAL A 8 32.63 -1.12 10.73
C VAL A 8 32.32 -2.53 10.24
N LEU A 9 32.56 -2.78 8.94
CA LEU A 9 32.39 -4.10 8.34
C LEU A 9 33.51 -5.02 8.82
N VAL A 10 33.19 -5.92 9.75
CA VAL A 10 34.18 -6.88 10.30
C VAL A 10 34.40 -8.05 9.34
N GLN A 11 33.32 -8.53 8.70
CA GLN A 11 33.37 -9.63 7.74
C GLN A 11 32.33 -9.39 6.64
N LYS A 12 32.74 -9.52 5.38
CA LYS A 12 31.87 -9.31 4.20
C LYS A 12 30.71 -10.32 4.10
N GLY A 13 30.89 -11.55 4.61
CA GLY A 13 29.82 -12.56 4.65
C GLY A 13 29.17 -12.82 3.28
N TRP A 14 27.85 -12.66 3.21
CA TRP A 14 27.05 -12.89 2.00
C TRP A 14 27.30 -11.87 0.88
N GLU A 15 27.88 -10.70 1.18
CA GLU A 15 28.21 -9.69 0.17
C GLU A 15 29.25 -10.18 -0.85
N VAL A 16 30.02 -11.21 -0.49
CA VAL A 16 30.97 -11.89 -1.40
C VAL A 16 30.25 -12.56 -2.57
N LEU A 17 28.99 -12.97 -2.41
CA LEU A 17 28.22 -13.65 -3.45
C LEU A 17 27.60 -12.68 -4.47
N GLY A 18 27.66 -11.36 -4.22
CA GLY A 18 26.94 -10.35 -4.99
C GLY A 18 27.76 -9.55 -6.01
N LYS A 19 29.07 -9.80 -6.15
CA LYS A 19 29.96 -8.98 -7.01
C LYS A 19 30.74 -9.84 -8.03
N ASP A 20 30.09 -10.15 -9.15
CA ASP A 20 30.71 -10.75 -10.36
C ASP A 20 30.79 -9.76 -11.55
N THR A 21 30.64 -8.46 -11.30
CA THR A 21 30.96 -7.42 -12.29
C THR A 21 32.26 -6.72 -11.91
N GLU A 22 33.30 -6.89 -12.74
CA GLU A 22 34.66 -6.38 -12.58
C GLU A 22 34.79 -4.83 -12.54
N GLU A 23 33.69 -4.08 -12.48
CA GLU A 23 33.69 -2.60 -12.50
C GLU A 23 33.69 -1.93 -11.11
N ASP A 24 33.45 -2.67 -10.02
CA ASP A 24 33.33 -2.07 -8.66
C ASP A 24 34.61 -2.16 -7.80
N ASN A 25 35.71 -2.71 -8.32
CA ASN A 25 36.99 -2.81 -7.59
C ASN A 25 37.81 -1.50 -7.56
N ALA A 26 37.20 -0.35 -7.86
CA ALA A 26 37.90 0.94 -7.90
C ALA A 26 37.34 2.03 -6.97
N GLN A 27 36.35 1.74 -6.12
CA GLN A 27 35.76 2.77 -5.23
C GLN A 27 35.57 2.38 -3.75
N ASP A 28 36.00 1.18 -3.32
CA ASP A 28 35.93 0.78 -1.90
C ASP A 28 37.24 1.07 -1.12
N GLU A 29 38.05 2.05 -1.55
CA GLU A 29 38.94 2.77 -0.63
C GLU A 29 38.19 4.00 -0.11
N GLU A 30 37.15 3.76 0.70
CA GLU A 30 36.70 4.79 1.63
C GLU A 30 37.89 5.12 2.54
N VAL A 31 38.53 6.23 2.24
CA VAL A 31 39.57 6.81 3.06
C VAL A 31 38.99 6.95 4.47
N GLN A 32 39.42 6.08 5.40
CA GLN A 32 39.21 6.25 6.84
C GLN A 32 39.93 7.53 7.28
N THR A 33 39.35 8.68 6.98
CA THR A 33 39.77 10.00 7.47
C THR A 33 39.08 10.36 8.78
N GLY A 34 38.27 9.46 9.32
CA GLY A 34 37.56 9.63 10.58
C GLY A 34 38.29 8.99 11.76
N PHE A 35 38.25 9.66 12.90
CA PHE A 35 38.63 9.10 14.20
C PHE A 35 37.81 7.82 14.50
N ASP A 36 38.49 6.74 14.88
CA ASP A 36 37.87 5.46 15.21
C ASP A 36 37.24 5.50 16.60
N LEU A 37 35.91 5.49 16.65
CA LEU A 37 35.13 5.52 17.90
C LEU A 37 35.30 4.26 18.73
N SER A 38 35.81 3.15 18.17
CA SER A 38 36.05 1.92 18.93
C SER A 38 37.18 2.04 19.95
N MET A 39 38.04 3.06 19.82
CA MET A 39 39.14 3.34 20.74
C MET A 39 38.70 4.07 22.03
N LEU A 40 37.47 4.60 22.07
CA LEU A 40 36.95 5.36 23.20
C LEU A 40 36.46 4.45 24.33
N GLN A 41 36.64 4.91 25.56
CA GLN A 41 36.18 4.25 26.77
C GLN A 41 35.12 5.09 27.51
N VAL A 42 34.36 4.42 28.37
CA VAL A 42 33.39 5.11 29.22
C VAL A 42 34.15 6.03 30.17
N ASN A 43 33.73 7.31 30.21
CA ASN A 43 34.35 8.42 30.93
C ASN A 43 35.59 9.05 30.27
N ASP A 44 35.80 8.84 28.98
CA ASP A 44 36.74 9.69 28.24
C ASP A 44 36.29 11.15 28.22
N ASP A 45 37.20 12.06 28.53
CA ASP A 45 36.97 13.50 28.50
C ASP A 45 37.17 14.04 27.08
N GLY A 46 36.26 14.90 26.63
CA GLY A 46 36.33 15.56 25.33
C GLY A 46 35.93 17.03 25.42
N VAL A 47 36.53 17.87 24.57
CA VAL A 47 36.19 19.29 24.46
C VAL A 47 35.42 19.51 23.16
N CYS A 48 34.24 20.13 23.26
CA CYS A 48 33.49 20.57 22.10
C CYS A 48 34.15 21.83 21.52
N GLU A 49 34.94 21.67 20.45
CA GLU A 49 35.67 22.78 19.83
C GLU A 49 34.75 23.73 19.05
N SER A 50 33.68 23.20 18.45
CA SER A 50 32.72 24.00 17.68
C SER A 50 31.34 23.35 17.69
N ALA A 51 30.32 24.19 17.53
CA ALA A 51 28.94 23.77 17.33
C ALA A 51 28.33 24.62 16.21
N SER A 52 27.74 23.96 15.22
CA SER A 52 26.98 24.61 14.15
C SER A 52 25.49 24.31 14.29
N ILE A 53 24.66 25.24 13.83
CA ILE A 53 23.20 25.07 13.79
C ILE A 53 22.79 25.03 12.32
N ASP A 54 22.53 23.83 11.83
CA ASP A 54 22.00 23.63 10.48
C ASP A 54 20.47 23.68 10.50
N LYS A 55 19.90 24.72 9.87
CA LYS A 55 18.46 24.79 9.63
C LYS A 55 18.11 23.92 8.43
N LYS A 56 17.59 22.72 8.70
CA LYS A 56 17.07 21.83 7.64
C LYS A 56 15.59 22.12 7.39
N ALA A 57 15.22 22.25 6.12
CA ALA A 57 13.83 22.34 5.71
C ALA A 57 13.22 20.93 5.58
N THR A 58 11.95 20.78 5.93
CA THR A 58 11.20 19.54 5.66
C THR A 58 11.00 19.38 4.15
N THR A 59 11.35 18.22 3.61
CA THR A 59 11.04 17.88 2.23
C THR A 59 9.64 17.28 2.12
N PRO A 60 8.90 17.56 1.05
CA PRO A 60 7.61 16.89 0.81
C PRO A 60 7.80 15.37 0.68
N PRO A 61 6.75 14.58 0.96
CA PRO A 61 6.79 13.13 0.74
C PRO A 61 7.18 12.80 -0.69
N ARG A 62 7.96 11.72 -0.87
CA ARG A 62 8.31 11.23 -2.20
C ARG A 62 7.07 10.63 -2.88
N TYR A 63 7.01 10.76 -4.20
CA TYR A 63 6.03 10.05 -5.01
C TYR A 63 6.30 8.55 -5.00
N PHE A 64 5.26 7.78 -5.31
CA PHE A 64 5.40 6.36 -5.53
C PHE A 64 5.93 6.08 -6.95
N THR A 65 6.93 5.22 -7.02
CA THR A 65 7.38 4.48 -8.21
C THR A 65 6.72 3.10 -8.19
N ASP A 66 6.89 2.29 -9.25
CA ASP A 66 6.35 0.93 -9.28
C ASP A 66 6.91 0.08 -8.13
N SER A 67 8.23 0.13 -7.92
CA SER A 67 8.92 -0.56 -6.84
C SER A 67 8.45 -0.14 -5.44
N THR A 68 8.32 1.18 -5.20
CA THR A 68 7.91 1.70 -3.89
C THR A 68 6.42 1.54 -3.63
N LEU A 69 5.57 1.55 -4.67
CA LEU A 69 4.15 1.25 -4.56
C LEU A 69 3.92 -0.22 -4.22
N LEU A 70 4.63 -1.13 -4.89
CA LEU A 70 4.59 -2.56 -4.57
C LEU A 70 5.04 -2.82 -3.13
N ALA A 71 6.14 -2.18 -2.70
CA ALA A 71 6.63 -2.27 -1.33
C ALA A 71 5.67 -1.66 -0.29
N ALA A 72 4.84 -0.69 -0.69
CA ALA A 72 3.76 -0.15 0.14
C ALA A 72 2.58 -1.12 0.24
N MET A 73 2.23 -1.81 -0.85
CA MET A 73 1.20 -2.85 -0.84
C MET A 73 1.57 -4.03 0.07
N THR A 74 2.84 -4.46 0.06
CA THR A 74 3.32 -5.53 0.96
C THR A 74 3.29 -5.09 2.42
N ARG A 75 3.42 -3.78 2.71
CA ARG A 75 3.45 -3.22 4.08
C ARG A 75 2.22 -2.37 4.37
N ALA A 76 1.06 -2.77 3.85
CA ALA A 76 -0.18 -2.02 3.91
C ALA A 76 -0.62 -1.71 5.36
N ALA A 77 -0.34 -2.62 6.30
CA ALA A 77 -0.63 -2.44 7.72
C ALA A 77 -0.02 -1.16 8.32
N LYS A 78 1.13 -0.69 7.82
CA LYS A 78 1.76 0.57 8.27
C LYS A 78 0.92 1.81 7.99
N PHE A 79 -0.02 1.73 7.05
CA PHE A 79 -0.90 2.83 6.66
C PHE A 79 -2.27 2.77 7.35
N ILE A 80 -2.47 1.82 8.27
CA ILE A 80 -3.66 1.75 9.14
C ILE A 80 -3.37 2.51 10.43
N ASP A 81 -4.16 3.55 10.70
CA ASP A 81 -4.01 4.38 11.90
C ASP A 81 -4.44 3.64 13.17
N ASP A 82 -5.51 2.86 13.08
CA ASP A 82 -6.09 2.10 14.19
C ASP A 82 -5.22 0.87 14.53
N PRO A 83 -4.72 0.75 15.78
CA PRO A 83 -3.83 -0.33 16.18
C PRO A 83 -4.51 -1.71 16.17
N ASP A 84 -5.81 -1.79 16.41
CA ASP A 84 -6.53 -3.06 16.46
C ASP A 84 -6.82 -3.57 15.06
N LEU A 85 -7.23 -2.69 14.14
CA LEU A 85 -7.33 -3.02 12.71
C LEU A 85 -5.97 -3.38 12.10
N ARG A 86 -4.90 -2.71 12.52
CA ARG A 86 -3.54 -3.04 12.08
C ARG A 86 -3.17 -4.47 12.47
N LYS A 87 -3.38 -4.82 13.75
CA LYS A 87 -3.14 -6.18 14.25
C LYS A 87 -3.99 -7.20 13.52
N ALA A 88 -5.26 -6.90 13.24
CA ALA A 88 -6.13 -7.81 12.49
C ALA A 88 -5.58 -8.12 11.08
N LEU A 89 -5.07 -7.09 10.37
CA LEU A 89 -4.45 -7.29 9.06
C LEU A 89 -3.12 -8.05 9.13
N GLU A 90 -2.31 -7.79 10.16
CA GLU A 90 -1.06 -8.51 10.40
C GLU A 90 -1.30 -9.99 10.78
N ALA A 91 -2.32 -10.26 11.59
CA ALA A 91 -2.68 -11.60 12.03
C ALA A 91 -3.17 -12.49 10.87
N LYS A 92 -3.75 -11.88 9.82
CA LYS A 92 -4.22 -12.61 8.62
C LYS A 92 -3.15 -13.50 8.00
N ASP A 93 -1.92 -12.99 7.93
CA ASP A 93 -0.78 -13.63 7.26
C ASP A 93 0.39 -13.83 8.24
N GLU A 94 0.07 -14.12 9.51
CA GLU A 94 1.05 -14.35 10.57
C GLU A 94 2.01 -15.48 10.19
N GLY A 95 3.32 -15.23 10.30
CA GLY A 95 4.37 -16.19 9.95
C GLY A 95 4.71 -16.27 8.45
N SER A 96 4.08 -15.45 7.60
CA SER A 96 4.42 -15.31 6.18
C SER A 96 5.25 -14.05 5.90
N SER A 97 6.00 -14.04 4.80
CA SER A 97 6.67 -12.84 4.28
C SER A 97 5.69 -11.74 3.85
N ASP A 98 4.41 -12.09 3.69
CA ASP A 98 3.31 -11.19 3.29
C ASP A 98 2.51 -10.63 4.48
N GLN A 99 3.05 -10.69 5.71
CA GLN A 99 2.39 -10.20 6.92
C GLN A 99 1.94 -8.74 6.78
N GLY A 100 0.64 -8.49 6.97
CA GLY A 100 0.08 -7.14 6.93
C GLY A 100 -0.03 -6.54 5.52
N SER A 101 -0.09 -7.38 4.48
CA SER A 101 -0.13 -6.94 3.08
C SER A 101 -1.55 -6.84 2.50
N ILE A 102 -1.69 -6.01 1.45
CA ILE A 102 -2.88 -5.99 0.59
C ILE A 102 -2.59 -6.73 -0.73
N GLY A 103 -3.47 -7.69 -1.04
CA GLY A 103 -3.25 -8.63 -2.14
C GLY A 103 -2.12 -9.63 -1.83
N THR A 104 -2.09 -10.74 -2.56
CA THR A 104 -0.99 -11.72 -2.51
C THR A 104 0.04 -11.39 -3.57
N GLU A 105 1.28 -11.86 -3.42
CA GLU A 105 2.36 -11.70 -4.40
C GLU A 105 1.90 -11.91 -5.86
N ALA A 106 1.19 -13.01 -6.13
CA ALA A 106 0.68 -13.35 -7.46
C ALA A 106 -0.35 -12.36 -8.06
N THR A 107 -0.93 -11.47 -7.25
CA THR A 107 -2.02 -10.58 -7.67
C THR A 107 -1.62 -9.11 -7.76
N ARG A 108 -0.53 -8.70 -7.10
CA ARG A 108 -0.16 -7.28 -6.99
C ARG A 108 0.19 -6.68 -8.35
N ALA A 109 0.99 -7.38 -9.16
CA ALA A 109 1.34 -6.93 -10.50
C ALA A 109 0.10 -6.69 -11.39
N GLY A 110 -0.83 -7.65 -11.42
CA GLY A 110 -2.06 -7.53 -12.19
C GLY A 110 -3.03 -6.44 -11.70
N ILE A 111 -2.96 -6.05 -10.42
CA ILE A 111 -3.71 -4.90 -9.89
C ILE A 111 -3.09 -3.60 -10.39
N LEU A 112 -1.75 -3.48 -10.34
CA LEU A 112 -1.03 -2.30 -10.83
C LEU A 112 -1.26 -2.11 -12.34
N GLU A 113 -1.17 -3.16 -13.15
CA GLU A 113 -1.44 -3.08 -14.59
C GLU A 113 -2.84 -2.52 -14.90
N LYS A 114 -3.87 -2.98 -14.18
CA LYS A 114 -5.24 -2.48 -14.34
C LYS A 114 -5.37 -1.02 -13.91
N LEU A 115 -4.67 -0.62 -12.86
CA LEU A 115 -4.66 0.76 -12.40
C LEU A 115 -3.95 1.68 -13.40
N ALA A 116 -2.80 1.25 -13.93
CA ALA A 116 -2.05 1.95 -14.98
C ALA A 116 -2.89 2.15 -16.26
N ALA A 117 -3.69 1.14 -16.63
CA ALA A 117 -4.60 1.24 -17.77
C ALA A 117 -5.72 2.29 -17.56
N ASN A 118 -6.00 2.67 -16.31
CA ASN A 118 -7.00 3.67 -15.98
C ASN A 118 -6.41 5.08 -15.94
N THR A 119 -6.03 5.58 -17.12
CA THR A 119 -5.47 6.92 -17.33
C THR A 119 -6.37 8.07 -16.88
N GLY A 120 -7.66 7.79 -16.62
CA GLY A 120 -8.58 8.75 -16.03
C GLY A 120 -8.33 8.99 -14.55
N LEU A 121 -7.80 8.02 -13.80
CA LEU A 121 -7.57 8.13 -12.35
C LEU A 121 -6.11 8.34 -12.00
N VAL A 122 -5.20 7.76 -12.78
CA VAL A 122 -3.77 7.75 -12.50
C VAL A 122 -2.99 8.14 -13.76
N SER A 123 -1.94 8.96 -13.59
CA SER A 123 -0.92 9.21 -14.60
C SER A 123 0.41 8.61 -14.15
N ILE A 124 1.17 8.10 -15.12
CA ILE A 124 2.50 7.55 -14.92
C ILE A 124 3.44 8.37 -15.80
N GLU A 125 4.33 9.14 -15.19
CA GLU A 125 5.16 10.13 -15.89
C GLU A 125 6.58 10.21 -15.32
N LYS A 126 7.48 10.84 -16.08
CA LYS A 126 8.87 11.04 -15.65
C LYS A 126 8.95 12.30 -14.78
N GLU A 127 9.52 12.15 -13.58
CA GLU A 127 9.71 13.26 -12.63
C GLU A 127 11.21 13.48 -12.39
N LYS A 128 11.62 14.75 -12.24
CA LYS A 128 13.02 15.07 -11.94
C LYS A 128 13.40 14.52 -10.56
N GLY A 129 14.54 13.84 -10.48
CA GLY A 129 15.03 13.24 -9.25
C GLY A 129 14.57 11.79 -9.00
N TYR A 130 13.86 11.19 -9.96
CA TYR A 130 13.49 9.78 -9.95
C TYR A 130 14.12 9.06 -11.14
N THR A 131 14.61 7.84 -10.90
CA THR A 131 15.12 6.92 -11.93
C THR A 131 13.99 6.19 -12.64
N GLU A 132 12.97 5.79 -11.88
CA GLU A 132 11.74 5.15 -12.36
C GLU A 132 10.64 6.18 -12.69
N LEU A 133 9.63 5.76 -13.45
CA LEU A 133 8.41 6.52 -13.64
C LEU A 133 7.63 6.63 -12.33
N VAL A 134 7.00 7.78 -12.11
CA VAL A 134 6.23 8.05 -10.89
C VAL A 134 4.73 7.94 -11.16
N TRP A 135 4.03 7.38 -10.18
CA TRP A 135 2.59 7.27 -10.13
C TRP A 135 2.00 8.52 -9.47
N LYS A 136 1.09 9.19 -10.19
CA LYS A 136 0.36 10.35 -9.68
C LYS A 136 -1.13 10.17 -9.90
N THR A 137 -1.93 10.64 -8.95
CA THR A 137 -3.38 10.73 -9.14
C THR A 137 -3.70 11.89 -10.06
N THR A 138 -4.58 11.69 -11.05
CA THR A 138 -5.14 12.79 -11.83
C THR A 138 -6.17 13.57 -11.00
N LYS A 139 -6.63 14.72 -11.50
CA LYS A 139 -7.73 15.47 -10.87
C LYS A 139 -8.98 14.60 -10.69
N GLN A 140 -9.36 13.85 -11.72
CA GLN A 140 -10.49 12.93 -11.66
C GLN A 140 -10.24 11.78 -10.65
N GLY A 141 -8.99 11.30 -10.54
CA GLY A 141 -8.60 10.33 -9.51
C GLY A 141 -8.77 10.86 -8.08
N GLN A 142 -8.37 12.11 -7.85
CA GLN A 142 -8.54 12.77 -6.54
C GLN A 142 -10.01 12.97 -6.19
N GLU A 143 -10.82 13.43 -7.14
CA GLU A 143 -12.27 13.59 -6.96
C GLU A 143 -12.96 12.24 -6.73
N PHE A 144 -12.53 11.19 -7.43
CA PHE A 144 -13.02 9.84 -7.22
C PHE A 144 -12.70 9.33 -5.81
N CYS A 145 -11.47 9.50 -5.32
CA CYS A 145 -11.12 9.14 -3.95
C CYS A 145 -11.88 9.99 -2.92
N ALA A 146 -12.09 11.28 -3.19
CA ALA A 146 -12.83 12.17 -2.29
C ALA A 146 -14.33 11.84 -2.20
N ALA A 147 -14.88 11.23 -3.24
CA ALA A 147 -16.27 10.77 -3.26
C ALA A 147 -16.49 9.45 -2.50
N LEU A 148 -15.42 8.72 -2.20
CA LEU A 148 -15.49 7.44 -1.48
C LEU A 148 -15.34 7.64 0.04
N PRO A 149 -15.96 6.79 0.86
CA PRO A 149 -15.76 6.80 2.30
C PRO A 149 -14.28 6.58 2.68
N PRO A 150 -13.80 7.22 3.78
CA PRO A 150 -12.42 7.06 4.26
C PRO A 150 -11.97 5.62 4.49
N GLU A 151 -12.89 4.75 4.89
CA GLU A 151 -12.63 3.33 5.13
C GLU A 151 -12.28 2.55 3.86
N VAL A 152 -12.84 2.94 2.70
CA VAL A 152 -12.64 2.26 1.41
C VAL A 152 -11.35 2.70 0.72
N ILE A 153 -10.92 3.96 0.94
CA ILE A 153 -9.69 4.51 0.35
C ILE A 153 -8.43 4.10 1.13
N LYS A 154 -8.59 3.62 2.36
CA LYS A 154 -7.51 3.13 3.22
C LYS A 154 -7.49 1.60 3.24
N PRO A 155 -6.35 0.99 3.62
CA PRO A 155 -6.29 -0.47 3.83
C PRO A 155 -7.19 -0.96 4.98
N ASN A 156 -7.81 -0.05 5.74
CA ASN A 156 -8.75 -0.35 6.82
C ASN A 156 -9.84 -1.34 6.40
N ILE A 157 -10.44 -1.16 5.22
CA ILE A 157 -11.47 -2.10 4.75
C ILE A 157 -10.90 -3.51 4.57
N SER A 158 -9.65 -3.66 4.11
CA SER A 158 -9.03 -4.99 4.00
C SER A 158 -8.82 -5.64 5.37
N ALA A 159 -8.49 -4.86 6.40
CA ALA A 159 -8.38 -5.34 7.77
C ALA A 159 -9.73 -5.80 8.34
N LEU A 160 -10.78 -4.99 8.18
CA LEU A 160 -12.14 -5.32 8.63
C LEU A 160 -12.63 -6.62 7.98
N TRP A 161 -12.36 -6.79 6.68
CA TRP A 161 -12.77 -8.00 5.97
C TRP A 161 -11.97 -9.23 6.40
N ALA A 162 -10.68 -9.07 6.73
CA ALA A 162 -9.87 -10.15 7.29
C ALA A 162 -10.41 -10.61 8.65
N GLU A 163 -10.84 -9.67 9.50
CA GLU A 163 -11.48 -9.96 10.78
C GLU A 163 -12.79 -10.74 10.60
N LYS A 164 -13.69 -10.26 9.73
CA LYS A 164 -14.95 -10.96 9.42
C LYS A 164 -14.70 -12.37 8.88
N GLN A 165 -13.65 -12.55 8.07
CA GLN A 165 -13.24 -13.88 7.59
C GLN A 165 -12.77 -14.78 8.73
N ALA A 166 -12.02 -14.25 9.70
CA ALA A 166 -11.60 -14.99 10.88
C ALA A 166 -12.81 -15.43 11.73
N GLN A 167 -13.81 -14.55 11.91
CA GLN A 167 -15.05 -14.85 12.63
C GLN A 167 -15.88 -15.95 11.93
N ILE A 168 -15.92 -15.94 10.59
CA ILE A 168 -16.57 -17.02 9.82
C ILE A 168 -15.81 -18.34 10.00
N LYS A 169 -14.46 -18.29 10.00
CA LYS A 169 -13.61 -19.47 10.18
C LYS A 169 -13.73 -20.06 11.59
N SER A 170 -13.86 -19.24 12.63
CA SER A 170 -14.07 -19.68 14.01
C SER A 170 -15.51 -20.14 14.30
N GLY A 171 -16.46 -19.80 13.42
CA GLY A 171 -17.88 -20.09 13.59
C GLY A 171 -18.63 -19.06 14.43
N GLU A 172 -18.00 -17.96 14.81
CA GLU A 172 -18.61 -16.82 15.52
C GLU A 172 -19.60 -16.05 14.63
N MET A 173 -19.40 -16.06 13.31
CA MET A 173 -20.27 -15.43 12.32
C MET A 173 -20.70 -16.43 11.26
N THR A 174 -21.99 -16.40 10.87
CA THR A 174 -22.45 -17.21 9.75
C THR A 174 -22.22 -16.51 8.41
N ILE A 175 -22.10 -17.30 7.34
CA ILE A 175 -21.99 -16.74 5.97
C ILE A 175 -23.22 -15.89 5.61
N ASN A 176 -24.41 -16.27 6.07
CA ASN A 176 -25.63 -15.52 5.80
C ASN A 176 -25.65 -14.16 6.49
N ASP A 177 -25.18 -14.11 7.75
CA ASP A 177 -25.09 -12.85 8.49
C ASP A 177 -24.08 -11.91 7.84
N PHE A 178 -22.92 -12.44 7.42
CA PHE A 178 -21.93 -11.67 6.66
C PHE A 178 -22.48 -11.10 5.36
N ILE A 179 -23.20 -11.91 4.57
CA ILE A 179 -23.81 -11.46 3.31
C ILE A 179 -24.83 -10.35 3.58
N LYS A 180 -25.66 -10.51 4.61
CA LYS A 180 -26.66 -9.51 5.00
C LYS A 180 -26.01 -8.20 5.43
N GLU A 181 -25.00 -8.25 6.30
CA GLU A 181 -24.26 -7.06 6.75
C GLU A 181 -23.62 -6.31 5.57
N ASN A 182 -23.04 -7.04 4.62
CA ASN A 182 -22.44 -6.43 3.43
C ASN A 182 -23.49 -5.84 2.47
N ASP A 183 -24.66 -6.46 2.34
CA ASP A 183 -25.76 -5.93 1.52
C ASP A 183 -26.31 -4.63 2.12
N ASP A 184 -26.54 -4.62 3.44
CA ASP A 184 -26.97 -3.42 4.19
C ASP A 184 -25.93 -2.28 4.07
N TYR A 185 -24.64 -2.63 4.13
CA TYR A 185 -23.53 -1.68 3.93
C TYR A 185 -23.55 -1.06 2.53
N ILE A 186 -23.67 -1.88 1.48
CA ILE A 186 -23.74 -1.40 0.09
C ILE A 186 -24.99 -0.55 -0.14
N HIS A 187 -26.13 -0.96 0.41
CA HIS A 187 -27.38 -0.20 0.32
C HIS A 187 -27.25 1.19 0.93
N THR A 188 -26.59 1.28 2.09
CA THR A 188 -26.30 2.57 2.75
C THR A 188 -25.45 3.47 1.87
N LEU A 189 -24.36 2.92 1.30
CA LEU A 189 -23.49 3.67 0.39
C LEU A 189 -24.23 4.20 -0.85
N ILE A 190 -25.08 3.36 -1.46
CA ILE A 190 -25.88 3.76 -2.62
C ILE A 190 -26.86 4.87 -2.25
N SER A 191 -27.53 4.76 -1.10
CA SER A 191 -28.47 5.78 -0.63
C SER A 191 -27.76 7.13 -0.41
N ASP A 192 -26.60 7.10 0.23
CA ASP A 192 -25.77 8.28 0.46
C ASP A 192 -25.35 8.97 -0.85
N LEU A 193 -24.93 8.17 -1.84
CA LEU A 193 -24.56 8.68 -3.17
C LEU A 193 -25.76 9.27 -3.92
N GLN A 194 -26.96 8.69 -3.77
CA GLN A 194 -28.18 9.24 -4.37
C GLN A 194 -28.58 10.58 -3.75
N GLN A 195 -28.38 10.75 -2.44
CA GLN A 195 -28.73 11.99 -1.74
C GLN A 195 -27.71 13.11 -1.98
N LYS A 196 -26.41 12.80 -1.89
CA LYS A 196 -25.32 13.79 -1.98
C LYS A 196 -24.93 14.11 -3.42
N GLY A 197 -25.19 13.18 -4.35
CA GLY A 197 -24.73 13.26 -5.73
C GLY A 197 -23.21 13.01 -5.85
N LEU A 198 -22.76 12.75 -7.08
CA LEU A 198 -21.34 12.56 -7.39
C LEU A 198 -20.85 13.74 -8.25
N ASN A 199 -19.93 14.53 -7.70
CA ASN A 199 -19.29 15.62 -8.44
C ASN A 199 -17.86 15.21 -8.82
N ILE A 200 -17.75 14.34 -9.82
CA ILE A 200 -16.48 13.93 -10.41
C ILE A 200 -16.39 14.57 -11.79
N SER A 201 -15.32 15.34 -12.04
CA SER A 201 -15.06 15.95 -13.33
C SER A 201 -14.91 14.84 -14.37
N SER A 202 -15.88 14.80 -15.28
CA SER A 202 -15.95 13.79 -16.31
C SER A 202 -15.35 14.34 -17.59
N ASN A 203 -14.39 13.64 -18.19
CA ASN A 203 -14.13 13.70 -19.64
C ASN A 203 -15.27 13.01 -20.41
N ALA A 204 -16.51 13.30 -20.05
CA ALA A 204 -17.65 12.58 -20.59
C ALA A 204 -18.12 13.22 -21.88
N ILE A 205 -18.31 12.34 -22.86
CA ILE A 205 -19.21 12.59 -23.96
C ILE A 205 -20.62 12.75 -23.36
N PRO A 206 -21.36 13.84 -23.66
CA PRO A 206 -22.69 14.07 -23.13
C PRO A 206 -23.62 12.92 -23.50
N CYS A 207 -24.54 12.56 -22.59
CA CYS A 207 -25.45 11.45 -22.81
C CYS A 207 -26.31 11.68 -24.07
N PRO A 208 -26.25 10.79 -25.08
CA PRO A 208 -27.02 10.94 -26.32
C PRO A 208 -28.54 10.83 -26.13
N ALA A 209 -29.02 10.38 -24.96
CA ALA A 209 -30.45 10.22 -24.69
C ALA A 209 -31.10 11.44 -24.01
N CYS A 210 -30.36 12.22 -23.21
CA CYS A 210 -30.95 13.29 -22.40
C CYS A 210 -30.17 14.61 -22.39
N GLY A 211 -28.97 14.68 -22.99
CA GLY A 211 -28.16 15.91 -23.08
C GLY A 211 -27.61 16.44 -21.75
N ASN A 212 -28.15 15.99 -20.60
CA ASN A 212 -27.72 16.34 -19.26
C ASN A 212 -27.02 15.15 -18.60
N GLY A 213 -25.85 15.42 -18.03
CA GLY A 213 -25.01 14.40 -17.42
C GLY A 213 -24.12 13.73 -18.46
N GLY A 214 -22.82 13.80 -18.23
CA GLY A 214 -21.86 12.99 -18.94
C GLY A 214 -22.19 11.52 -18.75
N GLN A 215 -22.22 10.72 -19.81
CA GLN A 215 -22.14 9.27 -19.61
C GLN A 215 -20.78 8.99 -18.98
N PHE A 216 -20.74 8.81 -17.65
CA PHE A 216 -19.84 7.82 -17.09
C PHE A 216 -20.26 6.53 -17.77
N GLY A 217 -19.61 6.19 -18.88
CA GLY A 217 -19.89 4.96 -19.59
C GLY A 217 -19.95 3.87 -18.55
N TYR A 218 -21.11 3.22 -18.41
CA TYR A 218 -21.40 2.25 -17.35
C TYR A 218 -20.32 1.16 -17.23
N ARG A 219 -19.44 1.04 -18.25
CA ARG A 219 -18.20 0.25 -18.26
C ARG A 219 -17.06 0.73 -17.34
N LYS A 220 -17.08 1.95 -16.77
CA LYS A 220 -16.01 2.50 -15.90
C LYS A 220 -16.39 2.67 -14.43
N LEU A 221 -17.68 2.83 -14.09
CA LEU A 221 -18.17 2.73 -12.69
C LEU A 221 -18.20 1.28 -12.18
N LEU A 222 -17.93 0.33 -13.06
CA LEU A 222 -17.68 -1.06 -12.71
C LEU A 222 -16.41 -1.25 -11.87
N TYR A 223 -15.60 -0.22 -11.60
CA TYR A 223 -14.32 -0.36 -10.90
C TYR A 223 -14.41 -0.40 -9.37
N VAL A 224 -15.38 0.28 -8.75
CA VAL A 224 -15.75 -0.04 -7.36
C VAL A 224 -16.29 -1.47 -7.33
N LYS A 225 -17.11 -1.83 -8.31
CA LYS A 225 -17.50 -3.24 -8.51
C LYS A 225 -16.30 -4.16 -8.72
N LEU A 226 -15.22 -3.79 -9.43
CA LEU A 226 -14.07 -4.68 -9.70
C LEU A 226 -13.15 -4.80 -8.50
N ILE A 227 -12.94 -3.77 -7.69
CA ILE A 227 -12.17 -3.92 -6.43
C ILE A 227 -12.91 -4.89 -5.52
N PHE A 228 -14.23 -4.72 -5.38
CA PHE A 228 -15.06 -5.62 -4.57
C PHE A 228 -15.25 -7.01 -5.22
N TYR A 229 -15.39 -7.14 -6.54
CA TYR A 229 -15.60 -8.41 -7.25
C TYR A 229 -14.31 -9.20 -7.48
N HIS A 230 -13.14 -8.58 -7.68
CA HIS A 230 -11.87 -9.33 -7.74
C HIS A 230 -11.51 -9.89 -6.36
N PHE A 231 -11.79 -9.14 -5.29
CA PHE A 231 -11.70 -9.66 -3.93
C PHE A 231 -12.72 -10.78 -3.68
N TRP A 232 -13.97 -10.61 -4.12
CA TRP A 232 -15.03 -11.62 -4.01
C TRP A 232 -14.80 -12.88 -4.88
N PHE A 233 -14.18 -12.77 -6.05
CA PHE A 233 -13.87 -13.92 -6.91
C PHE A 233 -12.68 -14.72 -6.36
N PHE A 234 -11.71 -14.03 -5.75
CA PHE A 234 -10.64 -14.65 -4.96
C PHE A 234 -11.20 -15.34 -3.69
N TRP A 235 -12.23 -14.76 -3.07
CA TRP A 235 -12.99 -15.29 -1.92
C TRP A 235 -13.79 -16.56 -2.27
N LYS A 236 -14.41 -16.62 -3.45
CA LYS A 236 -15.13 -17.82 -3.92
C LYS A 236 -14.21 -19.04 -4.03
N ARG A 237 -12.94 -18.84 -4.39
CA ARG A 237 -11.96 -19.94 -4.53
C ARG A 237 -11.48 -20.47 -3.17
N ASN A 238 -11.24 -19.59 -2.20
CA ASN A 238 -10.83 -19.98 -0.83
C ASN A 238 -11.98 -20.59 0.01
N ILE A 239 -13.22 -20.14 -0.14
CA ILE A 239 -14.37 -20.75 0.57
C ILE A 239 -14.75 -22.13 0.01
N LEU A 240 -14.56 -22.35 -1.29
CA LEU A 240 -14.72 -23.68 -1.88
C LEU A 240 -13.67 -24.66 -1.34
N ASP A 241 -12.46 -24.19 -1.02
CA ASP A 241 -11.44 -25.02 -0.37
C ASP A 241 -11.84 -25.44 1.06
N VAL A 242 -12.42 -24.52 1.85
CA VAL A 242 -12.94 -24.85 3.20
C VAL A 242 -14.09 -25.87 3.14
N LYS A 243 -14.96 -25.79 2.12
CA LYS A 243 -16.00 -26.81 1.89
C LYS A 243 -15.45 -28.16 1.41
N THR A 244 -14.24 -28.19 0.87
CA THR A 244 -13.58 -29.42 0.40
C THR A 244 -12.86 -30.11 1.57
N VAL A 245 -12.26 -29.33 2.47
CA VAL A 245 -11.67 -29.83 3.74
C VAL A 245 -12.74 -30.37 4.70
N MET A 246 -13.91 -29.73 4.79
CA MET A 246 -15.02 -30.15 5.67
C MET A 246 -15.87 -31.33 5.14
N ARG A 247 -15.61 -31.83 3.92
CA ARG A 247 -16.23 -33.07 3.38
C ARG A 247 -15.33 -34.29 3.47
N GLY A 248 -14.12 -34.13 4.01
CA GLY A 248 -13.14 -35.19 4.23
C GLY A 248 -13.18 -35.82 5.63
N HIS A 249 -14.23 -35.56 6.42
CA HIS A 249 -14.48 -36.19 7.72
C HIS A 249 -15.90 -36.78 7.74
#